data_AF-A0A8J3K4A6-F1
#
_entry.id   AF-A0A8J3K4A6-F1
#
_cell.length_a   1.000
_cell.length_b   1.000
_cell.length_c   1.000
_cell.angle_alpha   90.00
_cell.angle_beta   90.00
_cell.angle_gamma   90.00
#
_symmetry.space_group_name_H-M   'P 1'
#
loop_
_entity.id
_entity.type
_entity.pdbx_description
1 polymer ?
#
loop_
_entity_poly.entity_id
_entity_poly.type
_entity_poly.pdbx_seq_one_letter_code
_entity_poly.pdbx_strand_id
1 'polypeptide(L)'
;MRPTEPPEDPMTPSVDQDRVAKATAAGKYRRTPLERADQQVSWERSDQAFFAAGACHILAWVCRESHPDKSIELTGLRLAAEPQVFHVYATWNDWAFDHSGWNPESQLFTVNQDFEGRPLDRVRITADLAAFCAEHHSRMPHQYWQDPLPRAHGYLRRYSPPWESGYRRT
;
A
#
# COMPACT_ATOMS: atom_id res chain seq x y z
N MET A 1 -59.35 8.03 21.92
CA MET A 1 -57.97 7.67 22.32
C MET A 1 -57.38 6.84 21.20
N ARG A 2 -56.39 7.36 20.47
CA ARG A 2 -55.54 6.58 19.56
C ARG A 2 -54.22 6.30 20.28
N PRO A 3 -53.66 5.09 20.24
CA PRO A 3 -52.35 4.83 20.83
C PRO A 3 -51.26 5.47 19.96
N THR A 4 -50.38 6.22 20.60
CA THR A 4 -49.17 6.81 20.01
C THR A 4 -48.12 5.72 19.80
N GLU A 5 -47.66 5.54 18.58
CA GLU A 5 -46.50 4.68 18.28
C GLU A 5 -45.21 5.34 18.82
N PRO A 6 -44.25 4.56 19.35
CA PRO A 6 -42.97 5.08 19.79
C PRO A 6 -42.06 5.43 18.59
N PRO A 7 -41.16 6.40 18.73
CA PRO A 7 -40.28 6.83 17.65
C PRO A 7 -39.24 5.74 17.31
N GLU A 8 -39.01 5.55 16.01
CA GLU A 8 -37.98 4.65 15.47
C GLU A 8 -36.57 5.15 15.84
N ASP A 9 -35.75 4.26 16.38
CA ASP A 9 -34.34 4.52 16.70
C ASP A 9 -33.53 4.83 15.43
N PRO A 10 -32.65 5.84 15.41
CA PRO A 10 -31.80 6.11 14.27
C PRO A 10 -30.80 4.97 14.09
N MET A 11 -31.00 4.24 12.99
CA MET A 11 -30.14 3.21 12.42
C MET A 11 -28.67 3.69 12.42
N THR A 12 -27.91 3.22 13.40
CA THR A 12 -26.48 3.46 13.48
C THR A 12 -25.83 2.71 12.32
N PRO A 13 -25.02 3.34 11.46
CA PRO A 13 -24.30 2.61 10.43
C PRO A 13 -23.32 1.66 11.13
N SER A 14 -23.59 0.36 11.00
CA SER A 14 -22.65 -0.70 11.33
C SER A 14 -21.39 -0.47 10.50
N VAL A 15 -20.33 -0.02 11.17
CA VAL A 15 -19.00 0.01 10.56
C VAL A 15 -18.58 -1.45 10.45
N ASP A 16 -18.47 -1.95 9.23
CA ASP A 16 -17.82 -3.21 8.86
C ASP A 16 -16.35 -3.15 9.34
N GLN A 17 -16.12 -3.38 10.64
CA GLN A 17 -14.79 -3.33 11.27
C GLN A 17 -14.02 -4.65 11.14
N ASP A 18 -14.56 -5.66 10.44
CA ASP A 18 -13.98 -7.02 10.43
C ASP A 18 -13.64 -7.60 9.05
N ARG A 19 -13.66 -6.82 7.97
CA ARG A 19 -12.97 -7.26 6.75
C ARG A 19 -11.47 -7.03 6.94
N VAL A 20 -10.78 -8.04 7.49
CA VAL A 20 -9.34 -8.20 7.32
C VAL A 20 -9.06 -8.11 5.82
N ALA A 21 -8.57 -6.96 5.37
CA ALA A 21 -8.41 -6.68 3.94
C ALA A 21 -7.36 -7.63 3.38
N LYS A 22 -7.79 -8.68 2.68
CA LYS A 22 -6.90 -9.69 2.11
C LYS A 22 -5.91 -9.02 1.16
N ALA A 23 -4.62 -9.27 1.36
CA ALA A 23 -3.56 -8.84 0.44
C ALA A 23 -3.94 -9.12 -1.02
N THR A 24 -3.72 -8.13 -1.88
CA THR A 24 -3.98 -8.19 -3.31
C THR A 24 -2.69 -7.97 -4.07
N ALA A 25 -2.44 -8.74 -5.12
CA ALA A 25 -1.22 -8.58 -5.92
C ALA A 25 -1.19 -7.20 -6.61
N ALA A 26 -0.04 -6.53 -6.55
CA ALA A 26 0.18 -5.22 -7.18
C ALA A 26 -0.03 -5.30 -8.71
N GLY A 27 0.35 -6.43 -9.30
CA GLY A 27 0.19 -6.70 -10.73
C GLY A 27 -1.27 -6.65 -11.23
N LYS A 28 -2.28 -6.80 -10.36
CA LYS A 28 -3.70 -6.62 -10.75
C LYS A 28 -4.01 -5.18 -11.18
N TYR A 29 -3.21 -4.21 -10.74
CA TYR A 29 -3.37 -2.80 -11.07
C TYR A 29 -2.35 -2.33 -12.11
N ARG A 30 -1.68 -3.26 -12.82
CA ARG A 30 -0.68 -2.95 -13.85
C ARG A 30 -1.23 -1.92 -14.83
N ARG A 31 -0.50 -0.81 -14.98
CA ARG A 31 -0.89 0.30 -15.86
C ARG A 31 -1.08 -0.16 -17.31
N THR A 32 -2.10 0.37 -17.96
CA THR A 32 -2.28 0.33 -19.42
C THR A 32 -1.19 1.17 -20.12
N PRO A 33 -1.00 1.04 -21.45
CA PRO A 33 -0.09 1.91 -22.19
C PRO A 33 -0.40 3.41 -22.02
N LEU A 34 -1.68 3.80 -22.02
CA LEU A 34 -2.11 5.18 -21.82
C LEU A 34 -1.71 5.70 -20.43
N GLU A 35 -2.03 4.94 -19.38
CA GLU A 35 -1.65 5.29 -17.99
C GLU A 35 -0.12 5.32 -17.76
N ARG A 36 0.68 4.66 -18.61
CA ARG A 36 2.15 4.79 -18.55
C ARG A 36 2.64 6.06 -19.24
N ALA A 37 2.02 6.44 -20.35
CA ALA A 37 2.41 7.57 -21.18
C ALA A 37 1.92 8.92 -20.62
N ASP A 38 0.74 8.94 -20.00
CA ASP A 38 0.10 10.16 -19.52
C ASP A 38 0.06 10.21 -17.98
N GLN A 39 0.73 11.21 -17.40
CA GLN A 39 0.80 11.39 -15.96
C GLN A 39 -0.50 11.86 -15.34
N GLN A 40 -1.30 12.66 -16.05
CA GLN A 40 -2.58 13.11 -15.54
C GLN A 40 -3.55 11.92 -15.49
N VAL A 41 -3.60 11.10 -16.54
CA VAL A 41 -4.41 9.87 -16.55
C VAL A 41 -3.96 8.92 -15.44
N SER A 42 -2.66 8.75 -15.23
CA SER A 42 -2.15 7.93 -14.12
C SER A 42 -2.53 8.50 -12.76
N TRP A 43 -2.58 9.82 -12.62
CA TRP A 43 -2.92 10.52 -11.38
C TRP A 43 -4.40 10.36 -11.02
N GLU A 44 -5.29 10.40 -12.02
CA GLU A 44 -6.74 10.30 -11.83
C GLU A 44 -7.24 8.90 -11.46
N ARG A 45 -6.36 7.88 -11.47
CA ARG A 45 -6.68 6.53 -10.99
C ARG A 45 -7.05 6.54 -9.51
N SER A 46 -7.80 5.54 -9.05
CA SER A 46 -8.09 5.37 -7.61
C SER A 46 -6.80 5.27 -6.79
N ASP A 47 -6.84 5.67 -5.51
CA ASP A 47 -5.65 5.64 -4.65
C ASP A 47 -5.01 4.26 -4.60
N GLN A 48 -5.83 3.21 -4.48
CA GLN A 48 -5.33 1.84 -4.46
C GLN A 48 -4.59 1.51 -5.76
N ALA A 49 -5.15 1.83 -6.93
CA ALA A 49 -4.50 1.56 -8.21
C ALA A 49 -3.24 2.42 -8.42
N PHE A 50 -3.28 3.68 -7.98
CA PHE A 50 -2.16 4.63 -8.03
C PHE A 50 -0.97 4.14 -7.19
N PHE A 51 -1.23 3.73 -5.95
CA PHE A 51 -0.18 3.20 -5.07
C PHE A 51 0.21 1.76 -5.40
N ALA A 52 -0.65 0.95 -6.00
CA ALA A 52 -0.29 -0.40 -6.43
C ALA A 52 0.68 -0.42 -7.62
N ALA A 53 0.55 0.52 -8.55
CA ALA A 53 1.27 0.44 -9.83
C ALA A 53 1.74 1.80 -10.36
N GLY A 54 2.19 2.70 -9.48
CA GLY A 54 2.68 4.02 -9.87
C GLY A 54 3.55 4.68 -8.81
N ALA A 55 3.11 4.62 -7.55
CA ALA A 55 3.73 5.32 -6.42
C ALA A 55 3.89 4.45 -5.16
N CYS A 56 4.06 3.12 -5.31
CA CYS A 56 4.20 2.18 -4.18
C CYS A 56 5.36 2.56 -3.25
N HIS A 57 6.50 2.96 -3.82
CA HIS A 57 7.66 3.43 -3.05
C HIS A 57 7.34 4.71 -2.28
N ILE A 58 6.64 5.68 -2.86
CA ILE A 58 6.24 6.89 -2.11
C ILE A 58 5.41 6.52 -0.88
N LEU A 59 4.44 5.63 -1.04
CA LEU A 59 3.60 5.17 0.08
C LEU A 59 4.42 4.44 1.15
N ALA A 60 5.34 3.58 0.77
CA ALA A 60 6.18 2.83 1.70
C ALA A 60 7.10 3.75 2.52
N TRP A 61 7.74 4.75 1.88
CA TRP A 61 8.55 5.75 2.58
C TRP A 61 7.71 6.60 3.52
N VAL A 62 6.53 7.06 3.07
CA VAL A 62 5.58 7.81 3.92
C VAL A 62 5.17 6.97 5.14
N CYS A 63 4.95 5.67 4.97
CA CYS A 63 4.65 4.78 6.09
C CYS A 63 5.80 4.71 7.10
N ARG A 64 7.05 4.57 6.64
CA ARG A 64 8.22 4.56 7.52
C ARG A 64 8.39 5.88 8.26
N GLU A 65 8.30 7.00 7.55
CA GLU A 65 8.52 8.34 8.11
C GLU A 65 7.40 8.78 9.05
N SER A 66 6.18 8.31 8.85
CA SER A 66 5.04 8.61 9.73
C SER A 66 5.10 7.87 11.07
N HIS A 67 5.98 6.88 11.23
CA HIS A 67 6.11 6.05 12.43
C HIS A 67 7.58 5.94 12.89
N PRO A 68 8.23 7.05 13.26
CA PRO A 68 9.66 7.08 13.55
C PRO A 68 10.06 6.30 14.82
N ASP A 69 9.11 6.01 15.71
CA ASP A 69 9.30 5.19 16.90
C ASP A 69 9.23 3.68 16.60
N LYS A 70 8.83 3.30 15.38
CA LYS A 70 8.79 1.91 14.92
C LYS A 70 9.97 1.63 14.01
N SER A 71 10.53 0.44 14.13
CA SER A 71 11.58 -0.06 13.23
C SER A 71 11.00 -0.51 11.89
N ILE A 72 10.36 0.42 11.17
CA ILE A 72 9.78 0.17 9.84
C ILE A 72 10.91 0.03 8.82
N GLU A 73 10.98 -1.12 8.17
CA GLU A 73 11.90 -1.37 7.07
C GLU A 73 11.19 -1.24 5.72
N LEU A 74 11.95 -1.20 4.63
CA LEU A 74 11.42 -1.14 3.27
C LEU A 74 11.87 -2.38 2.52
N THR A 75 10.93 -3.03 1.83
CA THR A 75 11.18 -4.24 1.06
C THR A 75 10.64 -4.07 -0.36
N GLY A 76 11.46 -4.45 -1.34
CA GLY A 76 11.09 -4.50 -2.75
C GLY A 76 10.79 -5.94 -3.18
N LEU A 77 9.84 -6.10 -4.10
CA LEU A 77 9.67 -7.31 -4.90
C LEU A 77 10.27 -7.12 -6.28
N ARG A 78 10.99 -8.14 -6.73
CA ARG A 78 11.47 -8.25 -8.10
C ARG A 78 11.27 -9.68 -8.60
N LEU A 79 11.24 -9.85 -9.92
CA LEU A 79 11.34 -11.17 -10.53
C LEU A 79 12.76 -11.67 -10.31
N ALA A 80 12.96 -12.93 -9.91
CA ALA A 80 14.27 -13.44 -9.46
C ALA A 80 15.39 -13.31 -10.53
N ALA A 81 15.03 -13.26 -11.81
CA ALA A 81 15.95 -13.09 -12.93
C ALA A 81 16.18 -11.62 -13.34
N GLU A 82 15.56 -10.66 -12.67
CA GLU A 82 15.53 -9.25 -13.08
C GLU A 82 15.99 -8.36 -11.92
N PRO A 83 16.90 -7.39 -12.15
CA PRO A 83 17.37 -6.50 -11.09
C PRO A 83 16.31 -5.48 -10.67
N GLN A 84 15.29 -5.27 -11.50
CA GLN A 84 14.31 -4.21 -11.34
C GLN A 84 13.25 -4.57 -10.27
N VAL A 85 13.15 -3.74 -9.24
CA VAL A 85 12.04 -3.79 -8.29
C VAL A 85 10.79 -3.24 -8.97
N PHE A 86 9.70 -4.01 -8.91
CA PHE A 86 8.41 -3.63 -9.48
C PHE A 86 7.37 -3.21 -8.44
N HIS A 87 7.57 -3.61 -7.17
CA HIS A 87 6.69 -3.25 -6.06
C HIS A 87 7.51 -2.99 -4.80
N VAL A 88 7.13 -1.98 -4.02
CA VAL A 88 7.76 -1.66 -2.74
C VAL A 88 6.70 -1.55 -1.67
N TYR A 89 7.01 -2.08 -0.49
CA TYR A 89 6.14 -2.04 0.68
C TYR A 89 6.97 -1.81 1.95
N ALA A 90 6.31 -1.30 2.98
CA ALA A 90 6.90 -1.13 4.31
C ALA A 90 6.72 -2.42 5.12
N THR A 91 7.67 -2.75 5.99
CA THR A 91 7.64 -3.97 6.81
C THR A 91 7.86 -3.70 8.29
N TRP A 92 7.14 -4.44 9.15
CA TRP A 92 7.27 -4.40 10.60
C TRP A 92 6.84 -5.73 11.22
N ASN A 93 7.73 -6.45 11.92
CA ASN A 93 7.41 -7.70 12.64
C ASN A 93 6.52 -8.68 11.84
N ASP A 94 6.97 -9.10 10.66
CA ASP A 94 6.26 -10.00 9.72
C ASP A 94 4.98 -9.42 9.11
N TRP A 95 4.62 -8.17 9.42
CA TRP A 95 3.59 -7.43 8.72
C TRP A 95 4.18 -6.59 7.60
N ALA A 96 3.40 -6.41 6.55
CA ALA A 96 3.69 -5.54 5.42
C ALA A 96 2.55 -4.54 5.21
N PHE A 97 2.90 -3.32 4.86
CA PHE A 97 1.97 -2.27 4.44
C PHE A 97 2.21 -1.89 2.98
N ASP A 98 1.17 -2.05 2.18
CA ASP A 98 1.12 -1.60 0.79
C ASP A 98 -0.28 -1.07 0.40
N HIS A 99 -0.59 -1.04 -0.89
CA HIS A 99 -1.90 -0.64 -1.41
C HIS A 99 -3.08 -1.53 -0.93
N SER A 100 -2.83 -2.64 -0.26
CA SER A 100 -3.86 -3.50 0.33
C SER A 100 -4.04 -3.22 1.83
N GLY A 101 -3.28 -2.29 2.40
CA GLY A 101 -3.22 -2.05 3.84
C GLY A 101 -2.23 -2.98 4.55
N TRP A 102 -2.39 -3.13 5.87
CA TRP A 102 -1.56 -4.02 6.69
C TRP A 102 -1.98 -5.48 6.53
N ASN A 103 -1.05 -6.33 6.11
CA ASN A 103 -1.23 -7.77 5.95
C ASN A 103 0.01 -8.53 6.44
N PRO A 104 -0.08 -9.82 6.78
CA PRO A 104 1.10 -10.66 6.92
C PRO A 104 1.95 -10.60 5.64
N GLU A 105 3.26 -10.38 5.78
CA GLU A 105 4.17 -10.26 4.64
C GLU A 105 4.16 -11.53 3.78
N SER A 106 4.08 -12.70 4.42
CA SER A 106 3.98 -14.00 3.73
C SER A 106 2.77 -14.07 2.79
N GLN A 107 1.64 -13.48 3.20
CA GLN A 107 0.43 -13.41 2.39
C GLN A 107 0.62 -12.46 1.20
N LEU A 108 1.20 -11.27 1.42
CA LEU A 108 1.52 -10.32 0.36
C LEU A 108 2.47 -10.94 -0.68
N PHE A 109 3.52 -11.63 -0.21
CA PHE A 109 4.47 -12.31 -1.08
C PHE A 109 3.77 -13.39 -1.92
N THR A 110 2.97 -14.24 -1.27
CA THR A 110 2.26 -15.35 -1.95
C THR A 110 1.31 -14.84 -3.04
N VAL A 111 0.49 -13.83 -2.76
CA VAL A 111 -0.46 -13.33 -3.78
C VAL A 111 0.25 -12.71 -4.98
N ASN A 112 1.41 -12.05 -4.79
CA ASN A 112 2.21 -11.53 -5.90
C ASN A 112 2.91 -12.67 -6.66
N GLN A 113 3.45 -13.65 -5.94
CA GLN A 113 4.11 -14.83 -6.52
C GLN A 113 3.14 -15.64 -7.41
N ASP A 114 1.92 -15.86 -6.93
CA ASP A 114 0.87 -16.56 -7.67
C ASP A 114 0.43 -15.75 -8.90
N PHE A 115 0.30 -14.42 -8.76
CA PHE A 115 -0.14 -13.55 -9.86
C PHE A 115 0.88 -13.48 -10.98
N GLU A 116 2.18 -13.33 -10.67
CA GLU A 116 3.23 -13.23 -11.68
C GLU A 116 3.55 -14.60 -12.32
N GLY A 117 3.23 -15.72 -11.63
CA GLY A 117 3.48 -17.08 -12.13
C GLY A 117 4.96 -17.38 -12.37
N ARG A 118 5.86 -16.56 -11.81
CA ARG A 118 7.32 -16.59 -12.01
C ARG A 118 8.02 -16.31 -10.68
N PRO A 119 9.13 -17.00 -10.35
CA PRO A 119 9.81 -16.82 -9.06
C PRO A 119 10.12 -15.36 -8.73
N LEU A 120 9.81 -14.96 -7.48
CA LEU A 120 10.05 -13.63 -6.95
C LEU A 120 11.14 -13.65 -5.87
N ASP A 121 11.92 -12.57 -5.81
CA ASP A 121 12.80 -12.27 -4.70
C ASP A 121 12.22 -11.13 -3.87
N ARG A 122 12.48 -11.19 -2.56
CA ARG A 122 12.37 -10.04 -1.65
C ARG A 122 13.74 -9.42 -1.48
N VAL A 123 13.83 -8.12 -1.67
CA VAL A 123 15.07 -7.36 -1.49
C VAL A 123 14.87 -6.28 -0.44
N ARG A 124 15.72 -6.25 0.58
CA ARG A 124 15.72 -5.17 1.56
C ARG A 124 16.25 -3.90 0.90
N ILE A 125 15.54 -2.80 1.06
CA ILE A 125 15.93 -1.49 0.54
C ILE A 125 16.57 -0.69 1.67
N THR A 126 17.87 -0.44 1.56
CA THR A 126 18.63 0.40 2.50
C THR A 126 18.93 1.79 1.95
N ALA A 127 18.75 1.99 0.65
CA ALA A 127 18.93 3.27 -0.02
C ALA A 127 17.89 4.30 0.45
N ASP A 128 18.26 5.58 0.37
CA ASP A 128 17.27 6.66 0.50
C ASP A 128 16.34 6.72 -0.72
N LEU A 129 15.32 7.58 -0.64
CA LEU A 129 14.31 7.68 -1.70
C LEU A 129 14.90 8.09 -3.05
N ALA A 130 15.87 9.01 -3.05
CA ALA A 130 16.45 9.54 -4.27
C ALA A 130 17.33 8.50 -4.96
N ALA A 131 18.19 7.82 -4.21
CA ALA A 131 19.03 6.73 -4.70
C ALA A 131 18.17 5.57 -5.24
N PHE A 132 17.13 5.17 -4.51
CA PHE A 132 16.20 4.14 -4.99
C PHE A 132 15.49 4.56 -6.28
N CYS A 133 14.98 5.79 -6.35
CA CYS A 133 14.30 6.28 -7.54
C CYS A 133 15.21 6.30 -8.77
N ALA A 134 16.47 6.71 -8.59
CA ALA A 134 17.46 6.71 -9.66
C ALA A 134 17.79 5.29 -10.15
N GLU A 135 18.06 4.36 -9.24
CA GLU A 135 18.42 2.97 -9.57
C GLU A 135 17.29 2.21 -10.26
N HIS A 136 16.06 2.41 -9.79
CA HIS A 136 14.89 1.67 -10.28
C HIS A 136 14.01 2.47 -11.23
N HIS A 137 14.53 3.58 -11.79
CA HIS A 137 13.79 4.46 -12.72
C HIS A 137 12.39 4.83 -12.23
N SER A 138 12.25 5.01 -10.91
CA SER A 138 11.00 5.39 -10.27
C SER A 138 10.91 6.92 -10.15
N ARG A 139 9.69 7.44 -10.04
CA ARG A 139 9.47 8.89 -9.96
C ARG A 139 9.72 9.41 -8.55
N MET A 140 10.50 10.47 -8.42
CA MET A 140 10.55 11.34 -7.25
C MET A 140 9.24 12.14 -7.11
N PRO A 141 8.85 12.62 -5.91
CA PRO A 141 7.60 13.36 -5.69
C PRO A 141 7.35 14.50 -6.68
N HIS A 142 8.36 15.31 -6.99
CA HIS A 142 8.28 16.42 -7.95
C HIS A 142 8.12 16.01 -9.42
N GLN A 143 8.18 14.71 -9.75
CA GLN A 143 8.02 14.17 -11.11
C GLN A 143 6.61 13.63 -11.36
N TYR A 144 5.71 13.67 -10.37
CA TYR A 144 4.30 13.36 -10.55
C TYR A 144 3.52 14.58 -11.05
N TRP A 145 2.32 14.34 -11.58
CA TRP A 145 1.41 15.41 -12.03
C TRP A 145 1.08 16.42 -10.92
N GLN A 146 0.93 15.95 -9.69
CA GLN A 146 0.76 16.73 -8.47
C GLN A 146 1.54 16.07 -7.33
N ASP A 147 1.73 16.77 -6.21
CA ASP A 147 2.45 16.23 -5.06
C ASP A 147 1.74 14.97 -4.49
N PRO A 148 2.38 13.77 -4.55
CA PRO A 148 1.78 12.55 -4.06
C PRO A 148 1.79 12.44 -2.52
N LEU A 149 2.53 13.27 -1.79
CA LEU A 149 2.72 13.12 -0.35
C LEU A 149 1.42 13.35 0.45
N PRO A 150 0.62 14.41 0.23
CA PRO A 150 -0.66 14.57 0.93
C PRO A 150 -1.61 13.40 0.67
N ARG A 151 -1.60 12.89 -0.57
CA ARG A 151 -2.39 11.73 -0.99
C ARG A 151 -1.94 10.46 -0.26
N ALA A 152 -0.63 10.22 -0.15
CA ALA A 152 -0.07 9.06 0.54
C ALA A 152 -0.35 9.10 2.05
N HIS A 153 -0.16 10.24 2.71
CA HIS A 153 -0.53 10.40 4.12
C HIS A 153 -2.03 10.20 4.35
N GLY A 154 -2.88 10.73 3.46
CA GLY A 154 -4.32 10.51 3.51
C GLY A 154 -4.72 9.05 3.34
N TYR A 155 -4.00 8.32 2.50
CA TYR A 155 -4.22 6.89 2.29
C TYR A 155 -3.76 6.06 3.48
N LEU A 156 -2.58 6.33 4.03
CA LEU A 156 -2.03 5.66 5.20
C LEU A 156 -2.97 5.72 6.41
N ARG A 157 -3.57 6.90 6.67
CA ARG A 157 -4.52 7.11 7.78
C ARG A 157 -5.79 6.26 7.72
N ARG A 158 -6.08 5.59 6.60
CA ARG A 158 -7.26 4.71 6.46
C ARG A 158 -7.05 3.34 7.11
N TYR A 159 -5.81 2.99 7.47
CA TYR A 159 -5.46 1.67 7.96
C TYR A 159 -4.85 1.76 9.35
N SER A 160 -5.47 1.08 10.32
CA SER A 160 -4.88 0.90 11.64
C SER A 160 -3.67 -0.02 11.57
N PRO A 161 -2.51 0.38 12.09
CA PRO A 161 -1.33 -0.47 12.12
C PRO A 161 -1.45 -1.61 13.14
N PRO A 162 -0.74 -2.73 12.93
CA PRO A 162 -0.89 -3.95 13.72
C PRO A 162 -0.47 -3.81 15.20
N TRP A 163 0.35 -2.81 15.55
CA TRP A 163 0.72 -2.55 16.94
C TRP A 163 -0.36 -1.85 17.76
N GLU A 164 -1.36 -1.23 17.13
CA GLU A 164 -2.49 -0.61 17.85
C GLU A 164 -3.49 -1.66 18.34
N SER A 165 -3.57 -2.81 17.68
CA SER A 165 -4.47 -3.92 18.03
C SER A 165 -3.99 -4.76 19.23
N GLY A 166 -2.92 -4.34 19.91
CA GLY A 166 -2.36 -5.07 21.06
C GLY A 166 -1.59 -6.34 20.69
N TYR A 167 -1.14 -6.49 19.44
CA TYR A 167 -0.32 -7.62 19.01
C TYR A 167 0.98 -7.68 19.83
N ARG A 168 1.06 -8.65 20.74
CA ARG A 168 2.29 -9.01 21.46
C ARG A 168 2.88 -10.24 20.77
N ARG A 169 4.10 -10.12 20.23
CA ARG A 169 4.93 -11.30 19.93
C ARG A 169 5.18 -12.00 21.26
N THR A 170 4.61 -13.19 21.43
CA THR A 170 4.98 -14.13 22.49
C THR A 170 6.32 -14.76 22.19
#